data_AF-A0A196S7R3-F1
#
_entry.id   AF-A0A196S7R3-F1
#
_cell.length_a   1.000
_cell.length_b   1.000
_cell.length_c   1.000
_cell.angle_alpha   90.00
_cell.angle_beta   90.00
_cell.angle_gamma   90.00
#
_symmetry.space_group_name_H-M   'P 1'
#
loop_
_entity.id
_entity.type
_entity.pdbx_description
1 polymer ?
#
loop_
_entity_poly.entity_id
_entity_poly.type
_entity_poly.pdbx_seq_one_letter_code
_entity_poly.pdbx_strand_id
1 'polypeptide(L)'
;MIAGKQDIDEGWMREVRSHCVSKCPYIVPRIMWEADRFSPEDLADLKRLLADTAQQYQFDGFVFEFGFSSGILPLMMEIRSALEGKQIILVAHPEAATSIRDGDSFLSALNACVNYVVIMSYDYSVRRGKVGPNAPMRFFKESMRDFIHIASKSKQREMIAHMLMGIPFYGYDGMNAITGPVYIDVLKHYTVEMEYREKDEECAMRYVDEKAKLHTVYYPTLKFLAERIALAKKVKCGIAIWELGQGLDYFFDLL
;
A
#
# COMPACT_ATOMS: atom_id res chain seq x y z
N MET A 1 -3.27 -22.32 10.37
CA MET A 1 -2.00 -21.96 11.03
C MET A 1 -1.52 -20.64 10.44
N ILE A 2 -0.86 -19.76 11.21
CA ILE A 2 -0.20 -18.57 10.66
C ILE A 2 1.27 -18.91 10.40
N ALA A 3 1.69 -18.85 9.13
CA ALA A 3 3.09 -18.98 8.70
C ALA A 3 3.86 -17.65 8.88
N GLY A 4 5.19 -17.68 8.73
CA GLY A 4 6.04 -16.47 8.81
C GLY A 4 6.35 -15.99 10.23
N LYS A 5 5.93 -16.72 11.27
CA LYS A 5 6.16 -16.33 12.67
C LYS A 5 7.65 -16.28 13.04
N GLN A 6 8.48 -17.08 12.37
CA GLN A 6 9.93 -17.10 12.58
C GLN A 6 10.62 -15.80 12.17
N ASP A 7 9.97 -14.97 11.34
CA ASP A 7 10.51 -13.71 10.86
C ASP A 7 10.10 -12.52 11.76
N ILE A 8 9.35 -12.78 12.84
CA ILE A 8 8.98 -11.77 13.83
C ILE A 8 10.17 -11.48 14.74
N ASP A 9 10.75 -10.28 14.61
CA ASP A 9 11.84 -9.80 15.46
C ASP A 9 11.31 -8.92 16.61
N GLU A 10 11.11 -9.53 17.78
CA GLU A 10 10.69 -8.82 19.00
C GLU A 10 11.74 -7.84 19.56
N GLY A 11 13.02 -8.03 19.21
CA GLY A 11 14.08 -7.09 19.52
C GLY A 11 13.86 -5.77 18.78
N TRP A 12 13.72 -5.88 17.45
CA TRP A 12 13.45 -4.74 16.57
C TRP A 12 12.15 -4.01 16.95
N MET A 13 11.06 -4.74 17.24
CA MET A 13 9.80 -4.11 17.67
C MET A 13 9.96 -3.28 18.93
N ARG A 14 10.76 -3.76 19.90
CA ARG A 14 11.05 -3.02 21.13
C ARG A 14 11.93 -1.81 20.85
N GLU A 15 12.90 -1.93 19.95
CA GLU A 15 13.77 -0.82 19.54
C GLU A 15 12.97 0.29 18.84
N VAL A 16 12.07 -0.05 17.92
CA VAL A 16 11.19 0.92 17.26
C VAL A 16 10.32 1.65 18.30
N ARG A 17 9.82 0.92 19.31
CA ARG A 17 9.00 1.48 20.39
C ARG A 17 9.82 2.23 21.45
N SER A 18 11.12 1.99 21.60
CA SER A 18 11.94 2.66 22.64
C SER A 18 12.27 4.11 22.29
N HIS A 19 12.24 4.46 21.01
CA HIS A 19 12.53 5.81 20.51
C HIS A 19 11.29 6.73 20.48
N CYS A 20 10.15 6.28 21.00
CA CYS A 20 8.94 7.09 21.05
C CYS A 20 9.03 8.21 22.09
N VAL A 21 8.66 9.43 21.71
CA VAL A 21 8.56 10.56 22.66
C VAL A 21 7.13 10.72 23.19
N SER A 22 6.12 10.72 22.31
CA SER A 22 4.73 11.02 22.68
C SER A 22 3.71 10.00 22.16
N LYS A 23 3.84 9.59 20.89
CA LYS A 23 2.99 8.57 20.26
C LYS A 23 3.88 7.56 19.57
N CYS A 24 3.80 6.30 20.00
CA CYS A 24 4.51 5.23 19.33
C CYS A 24 3.88 4.88 17.98
N PRO A 25 4.71 4.45 17.00
CA PRO A 25 4.18 3.83 15.80
C PRO A 25 3.45 2.53 16.18
N TYR A 26 2.31 2.31 15.54
CA TYR A 26 1.61 1.03 15.62
C TYR A 26 2.34 -0.02 14.78
N ILE A 27 2.56 -1.19 15.35
CA ILE A 27 3.13 -2.35 14.64
C ILE A 27 1.96 -3.23 14.19
N VAL A 28 1.67 -3.19 12.90
CA VAL A 28 0.51 -3.82 12.26
C VAL A 28 0.94 -4.76 11.13
N PRO A 29 1.36 -6.00 11.43
CA PRO A 29 1.88 -6.92 10.41
C PRO A 29 0.88 -7.18 9.28
N ARG A 30 1.40 -7.42 8.08
CA ARG A 30 0.59 -7.80 6.92
C ARG A 30 0.22 -9.29 6.99
N ILE A 31 -1.06 -9.59 6.80
CA ILE A 31 -1.60 -10.94 6.66
C ILE A 31 -2.19 -11.09 5.27
N MET A 32 -1.73 -12.10 4.55
CA MET A 32 -2.25 -12.51 3.26
C MET A 32 -2.97 -13.85 3.40
N TRP A 33 -3.94 -14.10 2.52
CA TRP A 33 -4.63 -15.37 2.46
C TRP A 33 -3.99 -16.26 1.39
N GLU A 34 -3.42 -17.39 1.81
CA GLU A 34 -2.76 -18.35 0.93
C GLU A 34 -3.40 -19.75 1.05
N ALA A 35 -4.74 -19.82 1.01
CA ALA A 35 -5.46 -21.09 0.98
C ALA A 35 -6.46 -21.16 -0.16
N ASP A 36 -6.60 -22.35 -0.77
CA ASP A 36 -7.40 -22.60 -1.96
C ASP A 36 -8.91 -22.38 -1.74
N ARG A 37 -9.39 -22.58 -0.51
CA ARG A 37 -10.82 -22.46 -0.15
C ARG A 37 -10.97 -21.88 1.25
N PHE A 38 -12.07 -21.14 1.44
CA PHE A 38 -12.52 -20.66 2.74
C PHE A 38 -13.76 -21.46 3.16
N SER A 39 -13.68 -22.15 4.29
CA SER A 39 -14.81 -22.80 4.93
C SER A 39 -15.27 -22.01 6.16
N PRO A 40 -16.53 -22.17 6.61
CA PRO A 40 -16.98 -21.56 7.87
C PRO A 40 -16.18 -22.00 9.09
N GLU A 41 -15.60 -23.20 9.08
CA GLU A 41 -14.74 -23.72 10.15
C GLU A 41 -13.42 -22.93 10.23
N ASP A 42 -12.89 -22.50 9.08
CA ASP A 42 -11.69 -21.67 9.00
C ASP A 42 -11.88 -20.30 9.67
N LEU A 43 -13.11 -19.80 9.76
CA LEU A 43 -13.39 -18.51 10.40
C LEU A 43 -13.11 -18.54 11.91
N ALA A 44 -13.55 -19.59 12.60
CA ALA A 44 -13.33 -19.73 14.04
C ALA A 44 -11.83 -19.83 14.35
N ASP A 45 -11.11 -20.63 13.57
CA ASP A 45 -9.67 -20.77 13.69
C ASP A 45 -8.92 -19.50 13.32
N LEU A 46 -9.32 -18.79 12.26
CA LEU A 46 -8.73 -17.51 11.88
C LEU A 46 -8.86 -16.49 13.01
N LYS A 47 -10.05 -16.33 13.58
CA LYS A 47 -10.30 -15.39 14.68
C LYS A 47 -9.40 -15.69 15.87
N ARG A 48 -9.34 -16.95 16.29
CA ARG A 48 -8.47 -17.41 17.39
C ARG A 48 -7.00 -17.14 17.08
N LEU A 49 -6.54 -17.56 15.89
CA LEU A 49 -5.14 -17.39 15.48
C LEU A 49 -4.71 -15.91 15.45
N LEU A 50 -5.57 -15.02 14.95
CA LEU A 50 -5.30 -13.58 14.92
C LEU A 50 -5.25 -12.99 16.33
N ALA A 51 -6.22 -13.32 17.19
CA ALA A 51 -6.25 -12.84 18.57
C ALA A 51 -5.05 -13.33 19.38
N ASP A 52 -4.76 -14.63 19.34
CA ASP A 52 -3.62 -15.24 20.02
C ASP A 52 -2.30 -14.63 19.54
N THR A 53 -2.14 -14.43 18.23
CA THR A 53 -0.92 -13.85 17.66
C THR A 53 -0.77 -12.37 18.01
N ALA A 54 -1.86 -11.58 17.96
CA ALA A 54 -1.83 -10.18 18.38
C ALA A 54 -1.48 -10.03 19.86
N GLN A 55 -1.98 -10.93 20.71
CA GLN A 55 -1.66 -10.95 22.14
C GLN A 55 -0.23 -11.42 22.39
N GLN A 56 0.20 -12.52 21.77
CA GLN A 56 1.53 -13.11 21.95
C GLN A 56 2.64 -12.10 21.64
N TYR A 57 2.55 -11.43 20.49
CA TYR A 57 3.58 -10.50 20.02
C TYR A 57 3.25 -9.03 20.31
N GLN A 58 2.18 -8.76 21.06
CA GLN A 58 1.74 -7.39 21.38
C GLN A 58 1.58 -6.51 20.14
N PHE A 59 1.04 -7.07 19.04
CA PHE A 59 0.75 -6.31 17.83
C PHE A 59 -0.40 -5.34 18.07
N ASP A 60 -0.35 -4.19 17.40
CA ASP A 60 -1.36 -3.15 17.49
C ASP A 60 -2.54 -3.41 16.54
N GLY A 61 -2.43 -4.43 15.69
CA GLY A 61 -3.41 -4.76 14.67
C GLY A 61 -2.79 -5.48 13.48
N PHE A 62 -3.48 -5.45 12.34
CA PHE A 62 -3.01 -6.09 11.11
C PHE A 62 -3.42 -5.32 9.86
N VAL A 63 -2.63 -5.50 8.81
CA VAL A 63 -2.95 -5.12 7.43
C VAL A 63 -3.41 -6.38 6.69
N PHE A 64 -4.62 -6.39 6.15
CA PHE A 64 -5.20 -7.55 5.47
C PHE A 64 -5.19 -7.37 3.95
N GLU A 65 -4.63 -8.34 3.24
CA GLU A 65 -4.64 -8.42 1.78
C GLU A 65 -5.54 -9.56 1.32
N PHE A 66 -6.84 -9.43 1.59
CA PHE A 66 -7.88 -10.42 1.26
C PHE A 66 -8.69 -10.04 0.02
N GLY A 67 -8.32 -8.95 -0.65
CA GLY A 67 -9.09 -8.32 -1.70
C GLY A 67 -10.18 -7.39 -1.16
N PHE A 68 -10.88 -6.73 -2.08
CA PHE A 68 -11.87 -5.70 -1.75
C PHE A 68 -13.10 -5.88 -2.64
N SER A 69 -14.22 -6.29 -2.04
CA SER A 69 -15.51 -6.50 -2.69
C SER A 69 -16.64 -6.42 -1.67
N SER A 70 -17.91 -6.36 -2.08
CA SER A 70 -19.03 -6.40 -1.13
C SER A 70 -19.05 -7.66 -0.26
N GLY A 71 -18.52 -8.78 -0.76
CA GLY A 71 -18.45 -10.05 -0.05
C GLY A 71 -17.43 -10.08 1.09
N ILE A 72 -16.56 -9.07 1.21
CA ILE A 72 -15.53 -9.03 2.28
C ILE A 72 -16.12 -8.64 3.65
N LEU A 73 -17.25 -7.93 3.67
CA LEU A 73 -17.80 -7.34 4.89
C LEU A 73 -18.10 -8.35 6.00
N PRO A 74 -18.77 -9.49 5.75
CA PRO A 74 -19.02 -10.47 6.81
C PRO A 74 -17.72 -10.96 7.45
N LEU A 75 -16.69 -11.23 6.64
CA LEU A 75 -15.38 -11.63 7.14
C LEU A 75 -14.73 -10.52 7.98
N MET A 76 -14.75 -9.27 7.52
CA MET A 76 -14.16 -8.15 8.26
C MET A 76 -14.88 -7.84 9.57
N MET A 77 -16.21 -8.01 9.63
CA MET A 77 -16.97 -7.88 10.88
C MET A 77 -16.57 -8.95 11.90
N GLU A 78 -16.39 -10.18 11.45
CA GLU A 78 -15.94 -11.28 12.29
C GLU A 78 -14.51 -11.07 12.80
N ILE A 79 -13.60 -10.57 11.94
CA ILE A 79 -12.24 -10.19 12.33
C ILE A 79 -12.26 -9.03 13.32
N ARG A 80 -13.09 -8.00 13.09
CA ARG A 80 -13.26 -6.88 14.01
C ARG A 80 -13.68 -7.33 15.41
N SER A 81 -14.59 -8.31 15.49
CA SER A 81 -15.03 -8.89 16.77
C SER A 81 -13.89 -9.60 17.52
N ALA A 82 -12.97 -10.26 16.80
CA ALA A 82 -11.85 -10.98 17.39
C ALA A 82 -10.71 -10.04 17.83
N LEU A 83 -10.60 -8.87 17.20
CA LEU A 83 -9.47 -7.96 17.37
C LEU A 83 -9.85 -6.66 18.06
N GLU A 84 -10.87 -6.62 18.92
CA GLU A 84 -11.41 -5.39 19.54
C GLU A 84 -10.31 -4.41 20.04
N GLY A 85 -10.46 -3.12 19.72
CA GLY A 85 -9.47 -2.08 20.03
C GLY A 85 -8.20 -2.06 19.17
N LYS A 86 -7.92 -3.09 18.36
CA LYS A 86 -6.78 -3.14 17.43
C LYS A 86 -7.04 -2.40 16.12
N GLN A 87 -5.96 -1.99 15.44
CA GLN A 87 -5.98 -1.43 14.09
C GLN A 87 -6.28 -2.51 13.06
N ILE A 88 -7.20 -2.22 12.14
CA ILE A 88 -7.51 -3.07 11.00
C ILE A 88 -7.35 -2.22 9.75
N ILE A 89 -6.42 -2.61 8.89
CA ILE A 89 -6.17 -1.93 7.62
C ILE A 89 -6.48 -2.93 6.51
N LEU A 90 -7.26 -2.52 5.51
CA LEU A 90 -7.60 -3.38 4.37
C LEU A 90 -6.87 -2.89 3.12
N VAL A 91 -6.28 -3.80 2.37
CA VAL A 91 -5.63 -3.50 1.09
C VAL A 91 -6.65 -3.64 -0.04
N ALA A 92 -6.68 -2.65 -0.93
CA ALA A 92 -7.59 -2.59 -2.06
C ALA A 92 -6.84 -2.36 -3.37
N HIS A 93 -7.28 -3.09 -4.40
CA HIS A 93 -6.83 -2.79 -5.76
C HIS A 93 -7.41 -1.46 -6.25
N PRO A 94 -6.67 -0.72 -7.10
CA PRO A 94 -7.10 0.53 -7.72
C PRO A 94 -8.49 0.50 -8.36
N GLU A 95 -8.92 -0.65 -8.88
CA GLU A 95 -10.18 -0.82 -9.63
C GLU A 95 -11.29 -1.47 -8.77
N ALA A 96 -11.03 -1.79 -7.50
CA ALA A 96 -11.92 -2.62 -6.70
C ALA A 96 -13.29 -1.99 -6.41
N ALA A 97 -13.36 -0.65 -6.33
CA ALA A 97 -14.59 0.09 -6.09
C ALA A 97 -15.65 -0.11 -7.19
N THR A 98 -15.24 -0.44 -8.43
CA THR A 98 -16.14 -0.61 -9.58
C THR A 98 -17.15 -1.74 -9.40
N SER A 99 -16.87 -2.69 -8.49
CA SER A 99 -17.73 -3.84 -8.19
C SER A 99 -18.81 -3.56 -7.14
N ILE A 100 -18.75 -2.40 -6.45
CA ILE A 100 -19.64 -2.07 -5.33
C ILE A 100 -20.93 -1.43 -5.83
N ARG A 101 -22.08 -2.05 -5.53
CA ARG A 101 -23.40 -1.59 -6.01
C ARG A 101 -24.18 -0.72 -5.00
N ASP A 102 -24.05 -1.00 -3.70
CA ASP A 102 -24.67 -0.23 -2.62
C ASP A 102 -23.58 0.41 -1.75
N GLY A 103 -23.01 1.50 -2.26
CA GLY A 103 -21.83 2.08 -1.65
C GLY A 103 -22.08 2.75 -0.30
N ASP A 104 -23.23 3.39 -0.08
CA ASP A 104 -23.49 4.04 1.22
C ASP A 104 -23.62 3.03 2.37
N SER A 105 -24.30 1.91 2.13
CA SER A 105 -24.42 0.82 3.11
C SER A 105 -23.07 0.12 3.29
N PHE A 106 -22.40 -0.20 2.17
CA PHE A 106 -21.09 -0.85 2.18
C PHE A 106 -20.05 -0.03 2.97
N LEU A 107 -20.00 1.29 2.76
CA LEU A 107 -19.04 2.17 3.44
C LEU A 107 -19.31 2.29 4.94
N SER A 108 -20.58 2.42 5.33
CA SER A 108 -20.91 2.44 6.76
C SER A 108 -20.53 1.13 7.44
N ALA A 109 -20.75 0.00 6.78
CA ALA A 109 -20.33 -1.30 7.28
C ALA A 109 -18.81 -1.45 7.33
N LEU A 110 -18.10 -0.98 6.29
CA LEU A 110 -16.65 -1.04 6.19
C LEU A 110 -15.97 -0.17 7.26
N ASN A 111 -16.40 1.08 7.43
CA ASN A 111 -15.84 1.99 8.42
C ASN A 111 -16.09 1.52 9.87
N ALA A 112 -17.13 0.71 10.09
CA ALA A 112 -17.39 0.09 11.39
C ALA A 112 -16.40 -1.03 11.74
N CYS A 113 -15.75 -1.66 10.74
CA CYS A 113 -14.85 -2.80 10.95
C CYS A 113 -13.39 -2.54 10.56
N VAL A 114 -13.10 -1.53 9.74
CA VAL A 114 -11.76 -1.20 9.22
C VAL A 114 -11.40 0.24 9.55
N ASN A 115 -10.17 0.46 10.03
CA ASN A 115 -9.65 1.80 10.32
C ASN A 115 -9.22 2.52 9.03
N TYR A 116 -8.52 1.83 8.13
CA TYR A 116 -8.01 2.43 6.90
C TYR A 116 -8.05 1.47 5.70
N VAL A 117 -8.15 2.03 4.50
CA VAL A 117 -8.04 1.31 3.23
C VAL A 117 -6.81 1.79 2.46
N VAL A 118 -5.88 0.90 2.17
CA VAL A 118 -4.72 1.18 1.30
C VAL A 118 -5.12 0.96 -0.14
N ILE A 119 -5.02 2.00 -0.98
CA ILE A 119 -5.20 1.88 -2.43
C ILE A 119 -3.83 1.64 -3.05
N MET A 120 -3.57 0.43 -3.57
CA MET A 120 -2.29 0.06 -4.18
C MET A 120 -2.12 0.66 -5.59
N SER A 121 -2.01 1.98 -5.70
CA SER A 121 -1.92 2.73 -6.95
C SER A 121 -0.53 2.73 -7.61
N TYR A 122 0.11 1.56 -7.66
CA TYR A 122 1.42 1.32 -8.30
C TYR A 122 1.37 0.05 -9.18
N ASP A 123 2.51 -0.33 -9.79
CA ASP A 123 2.63 -1.38 -10.81
C ASP A 123 1.80 -1.15 -12.08
N TYR A 124 1.45 0.11 -12.38
CA TYR A 124 0.53 0.50 -13.44
C TYR A 124 0.91 -0.09 -14.79
N SER A 125 2.15 0.12 -15.23
CA SER A 125 2.58 -0.33 -16.56
C SER A 125 2.84 -1.83 -16.60
N VAL A 126 3.53 -2.36 -15.58
CA VAL A 126 3.95 -3.77 -15.56
C VAL A 126 2.78 -4.73 -15.43
N ARG A 127 1.74 -4.42 -14.65
CA ARG A 127 0.50 -5.21 -14.59
C ARG A 127 -0.23 -5.28 -15.93
N ARG A 128 0.04 -4.33 -16.82
CA ARG A 128 -0.50 -4.28 -18.18
C ARG A 128 0.46 -4.87 -19.22
N GLY A 129 1.54 -5.51 -18.78
CA GLY A 129 2.55 -6.12 -19.66
C GLY A 129 3.33 -5.08 -20.48
N LYS A 130 3.51 -3.86 -19.96
CA LYS A 130 4.14 -2.75 -20.68
C LYS A 130 5.27 -2.13 -19.85
N VAL A 131 6.29 -1.65 -20.55
CA VAL A 131 7.28 -0.71 -20.00
C VAL A 131 6.64 0.67 -19.92
N GLY A 132 6.78 1.35 -18.78
CA GLY A 132 6.20 2.67 -18.56
C GLY A 132 6.18 3.08 -17.09
N PRO A 133 5.49 4.19 -16.74
CA PRO A 133 5.43 4.70 -15.37
C PRO A 133 4.93 3.67 -14.37
N ASN A 134 5.48 3.70 -13.16
CA ASN A 134 5.15 2.73 -12.12
C ASN A 134 3.80 3.07 -11.45
N ALA A 135 3.61 4.32 -11.07
CA ALA A 135 2.48 4.80 -10.27
C ALA A 135 1.98 6.16 -10.76
N PRO A 136 1.60 6.32 -12.05
CA PRO A 136 1.31 7.62 -12.63
C PRO A 136 0.19 8.30 -11.85
N MET A 137 0.33 9.59 -11.54
CA MET A 137 -0.56 10.26 -10.58
C MET A 137 -2.05 10.18 -10.98
N ARG A 138 -2.34 10.22 -12.29
CA ARG A 138 -3.70 10.02 -12.81
C ARG A 138 -4.33 8.71 -12.36
N PHE A 139 -3.56 7.64 -12.18
CA PHE A 139 -4.07 6.35 -11.73
C PHE A 139 -4.63 6.45 -10.32
N PHE A 140 -3.88 7.06 -9.39
CA PHE A 140 -4.40 7.31 -8.05
C PHE A 140 -5.62 8.25 -8.07
N LYS A 141 -5.57 9.35 -8.84
CA LYS A 141 -6.69 10.30 -8.95
C LYS A 141 -7.98 9.60 -9.46
N GLU A 142 -7.85 8.73 -10.47
CA GLU A 142 -8.94 7.94 -11.03
C GLU A 142 -9.47 6.91 -10.02
N SER A 143 -8.59 6.14 -9.37
CA SER A 143 -9.00 5.19 -8.33
C SER A 143 -9.69 5.88 -7.17
N MET A 144 -9.08 6.91 -6.59
CA MET A 144 -9.68 7.67 -5.50
C MET A 144 -11.04 8.23 -5.92
N ARG A 145 -11.17 8.74 -7.15
CA ARG A 145 -12.47 9.17 -7.69
C ARG A 145 -13.47 8.01 -7.66
N ASP A 146 -13.11 6.83 -8.17
CA ASP A 146 -14.02 5.69 -8.24
C ASP A 146 -14.47 5.24 -6.83
N PHE A 147 -13.56 5.19 -5.85
CA PHE A 147 -13.91 4.92 -4.45
C PHE A 147 -14.74 6.03 -3.78
N ILE A 148 -14.58 7.29 -4.18
CA ILE A 148 -15.40 8.40 -3.66
C ILE A 148 -16.82 8.33 -4.25
N HIS A 149 -16.97 7.90 -5.50
CA HIS A 149 -18.24 7.93 -6.23
C HIS A 149 -19.18 6.78 -5.86
N ILE A 150 -18.70 5.74 -5.16
CA ILE A 150 -19.61 4.77 -4.53
C ILE A 150 -20.37 5.40 -3.35
N ALA A 151 -19.85 6.49 -2.76
CA ALA A 151 -20.47 7.19 -1.65
C ALA A 151 -21.36 8.36 -2.10
N SER A 152 -22.46 8.59 -1.37
CA SER A 152 -23.20 9.84 -1.43
C SER A 152 -22.34 11.02 -0.99
N LYS A 153 -22.65 12.22 -1.50
CA LYS A 153 -21.86 13.45 -1.25
C LYS A 153 -21.61 13.74 0.24
N SER A 154 -22.55 13.39 1.12
CA SER A 154 -22.40 13.60 2.57
C SER A 154 -21.33 12.70 3.20
N LYS A 155 -21.11 11.49 2.66
CA LYS A 155 -20.15 10.49 3.16
C LYS A 155 -18.77 10.54 2.48
N GLN A 156 -18.64 11.29 1.37
CA GLN A 156 -17.37 11.37 0.63
C GLN A 156 -16.19 11.84 1.49
N ARG A 157 -16.39 12.82 2.38
CA ARG A 157 -15.32 13.31 3.26
C ARG A 157 -14.85 12.26 4.26
N GLU A 158 -15.79 11.48 4.80
CA GLU A 158 -15.49 10.36 5.68
C GLU A 158 -14.69 9.31 4.91
N MET A 159 -15.17 8.90 3.73
CA MET A 159 -14.49 7.94 2.87
C MET A 159 -13.04 8.33 2.56
N ILE A 160 -12.79 9.59 2.23
CA ILE A 160 -11.42 10.09 1.95
C ILE A 160 -10.52 10.02 3.19
N ALA A 161 -11.04 10.34 4.37
CA ALA A 161 -10.28 10.30 5.62
C ALA A 161 -9.86 8.88 6.02
N HIS A 162 -10.57 7.86 5.54
CA HIS A 162 -10.23 6.44 5.72
C HIS A 162 -9.25 5.90 4.67
N MET A 163 -8.87 6.67 3.64
CA MET A 163 -7.97 6.20 2.58
C MET A 163 -6.51 6.48 2.85
N LEU A 164 -5.66 5.55 2.39
CA LEU A 164 -4.22 5.69 2.30
C LEU A 164 -3.77 5.52 0.84
N MET A 165 -3.06 6.52 0.31
CA MET A 165 -2.45 6.48 -1.02
C MET A 165 -1.23 5.55 -1.01
N GLY A 166 -1.26 4.48 -1.80
CA GLY A 166 -0.10 3.62 -2.00
C GLY A 166 1.00 4.30 -2.81
N ILE A 167 2.21 4.39 -2.26
CA ILE A 167 3.39 5.00 -2.87
C ILE A 167 4.52 3.95 -2.93
N PRO A 168 5.03 3.61 -4.13
CA PRO A 168 6.15 2.69 -4.25
C PRO A 168 7.47 3.41 -3.93
N PHE A 169 8.34 2.77 -3.17
CA PHE A 169 9.75 3.13 -2.94
C PHE A 169 10.70 2.33 -3.85
N TYR A 170 10.15 1.53 -4.75
CA TYR A 170 10.86 0.81 -5.80
C TYR A 170 10.46 1.31 -7.18
N GLY A 171 11.22 0.90 -8.17
CA GLY A 171 10.98 1.20 -9.58
C GLY A 171 11.05 -0.02 -10.47
N TYR A 172 11.07 0.23 -11.77
CA TYR A 172 11.26 -0.79 -12.80
C TYR A 172 12.31 -0.35 -13.81
N ASP A 173 13.23 -1.25 -14.14
CA ASP A 173 14.04 -1.20 -15.36
C ASP A 173 13.42 -2.12 -16.40
N GLY A 174 12.75 -1.52 -17.39
CA GLY A 174 11.87 -2.24 -18.31
C GLY A 174 10.71 -2.88 -17.54
N MET A 175 10.77 -4.20 -17.36
CA MET A 175 9.79 -5.01 -16.63
C MET A 175 10.34 -5.57 -15.31
N ASN A 176 11.62 -5.35 -15.01
CA ASN A 176 12.28 -5.91 -13.83
C ASN A 176 12.22 -4.91 -12.69
N ALA A 177 11.71 -5.34 -11.53
CA ALA A 177 11.68 -4.50 -10.34
C ALA A 177 13.11 -4.17 -9.89
N ILE A 178 13.34 -2.92 -9.51
CA ILE A 178 14.63 -2.43 -9.00
C ILE A 178 14.44 -1.65 -7.70
N THR A 179 15.44 -1.75 -6.82
CA THR A 179 15.52 -1.01 -5.56
C THR A 179 16.53 0.13 -5.66
N GLY A 180 16.62 0.94 -4.61
CA GLY A 180 17.55 2.06 -4.48
C GLY A 180 19.00 1.68 -4.82
N PRO A 181 19.57 0.61 -4.24
CA PRO A 181 20.93 0.17 -4.57
C PRO A 181 21.14 -0.09 -6.07
N VAL A 182 20.22 -0.81 -6.72
CA VAL A 182 20.31 -1.10 -8.16
C VAL A 182 20.17 0.19 -8.99
N TYR A 183 19.26 1.08 -8.60
CA TYR A 183 19.09 2.38 -9.24
C TYR A 183 20.38 3.22 -9.16
N ILE A 184 20.99 3.30 -7.98
CA ILE A 184 22.26 4.02 -7.77
C ILE A 184 23.40 3.40 -8.58
N ASP A 185 23.46 2.07 -8.69
CA ASP A 185 24.48 1.40 -9.50
C ASP A 185 24.33 1.76 -10.97
N VAL A 186 23.11 1.81 -11.52
CA VAL A 186 22.88 2.27 -12.91
C VAL A 186 23.41 3.70 -13.09
N LEU A 187 23.13 4.61 -12.16
CA LEU A 187 23.60 6.01 -12.21
C LEU A 187 25.13 6.14 -12.17
N LYS A 188 25.83 5.22 -11.50
CA LYS A 188 27.30 5.23 -11.41
C LYS A 188 27.97 4.66 -12.66
N HIS A 189 27.36 3.67 -13.29
CA HIS A 189 28.00 2.91 -14.38
C HIS A 189 27.68 3.47 -15.77
N TYR A 190 26.52 4.10 -15.96
CA TYR A 190 26.06 4.53 -17.27
C TYR A 190 25.84 6.04 -17.35
N THR A 191 26.06 6.61 -18.53
CA THR A 191 25.54 7.93 -18.87
C THR A 191 24.02 7.82 -19.02
N VAL A 192 23.29 8.56 -18.19
CA VAL A 192 21.82 8.52 -18.17
C VAL A 192 21.22 9.83 -18.67
N GLU A 193 20.09 9.72 -19.36
CA GLU A 193 19.22 10.84 -19.69
C GLU A 193 17.96 10.76 -18.83
N MET A 194 17.62 11.85 -18.14
CA MET A 194 16.41 11.93 -17.32
C MET A 194 15.40 12.90 -17.94
N GLU A 195 14.16 12.43 -18.12
CA GLU A 195 13.05 13.22 -18.61
C GLU A 195 11.91 13.19 -17.59
N TYR A 196 11.50 14.36 -17.09
CA TYR A 196 10.29 14.46 -16.29
C TYR A 196 9.06 14.44 -17.20
N ARG A 197 8.22 13.41 -17.07
CA ARG A 197 7.04 13.21 -17.90
C ARG A 197 5.81 13.80 -17.23
N GLU A 198 5.49 15.05 -17.56
CA GLU A 198 4.36 15.82 -17.00
C GLU A 198 3.02 15.06 -17.03
N LYS A 199 2.75 14.26 -18.07
CA LYS A 199 1.52 13.47 -18.20
C LYS A 199 1.36 12.42 -17.09
N ASP A 200 2.46 11.85 -16.64
CA ASP A 200 2.47 10.74 -15.69
C ASP A 200 2.88 11.21 -14.28
N GLU A 201 3.48 12.41 -14.17
CA GLU A 201 4.03 12.96 -12.93
C GLU A 201 5.12 12.03 -12.36
N GLU A 202 6.00 11.56 -13.25
CA GLU A 202 7.14 10.67 -12.98
C GLU A 202 8.36 10.98 -13.85
N CYS A 203 9.56 10.60 -13.39
CA CYS A 203 10.78 10.66 -14.17
C CYS A 203 10.98 9.36 -14.95
N ALA A 204 11.29 9.47 -16.25
CA ALA A 204 11.82 8.39 -17.04
C ALA A 204 13.33 8.59 -17.22
N MET A 205 14.11 7.58 -16.84
CA MET A 205 15.55 7.57 -17.04
C MET A 205 15.91 6.57 -18.15
N ARG A 206 16.73 6.99 -19.11
CA ARG A 206 17.19 6.14 -20.21
C ARG A 206 18.70 5.98 -20.18
N TYR A 207 19.17 4.78 -20.48
CA TYR A 207 20.58 4.47 -20.62
C TYR A 207 20.79 3.35 -21.65
N VAL A 208 22.01 3.23 -22.17
CA VAL A 208 22.39 2.15 -23.08
C VAL A 208 23.44 1.29 -22.38
N ASP A 209 23.21 -0.03 -22.32
CA ASP A 209 24.13 -0.98 -21.70
C ASP A 209 25.34 -1.30 -22.61
N GLU A 210 26.30 -2.09 -22.12
CA GLU A 210 27.49 -2.45 -22.89
C GLU A 210 27.18 -3.34 -24.11
N LYS A 211 25.97 -3.90 -24.18
CA LYS A 211 25.46 -4.69 -25.31
C LYS A 211 24.65 -3.85 -26.29
N ALA A 212 24.75 -2.51 -26.21
CA ALA A 212 24.02 -1.54 -27.01
C ALA A 212 22.49 -1.66 -26.89
N LYS A 213 21.99 -2.21 -25.79
CA LYS A 213 20.55 -2.29 -25.51
C LYS A 213 20.09 -1.02 -24.83
N LEU A 214 18.99 -0.45 -25.33
CA LEU A 214 18.33 0.68 -24.69
C LEU A 214 17.46 0.21 -23.51
N HIS A 215 17.67 0.83 -22.36
CA HIS A 215 16.90 0.63 -21.14
C HIS A 215 16.04 1.86 -20.83
N THR A 216 14.91 1.64 -20.16
CA THR A 216 14.05 2.71 -19.64
C THR A 216 13.64 2.36 -18.23
N VAL A 217 13.98 3.25 -17.32
CA VAL A 217 13.82 3.08 -15.88
C VAL A 217 12.82 4.10 -15.36
N TYR A 218 11.89 3.64 -14.54
CA TYR A 218 11.00 4.47 -13.73
C TYR A 218 11.27 4.18 -12.27
N TYR A 219 11.89 5.11 -11.56
CA TYR A 219 12.19 5.01 -10.13
C TYR A 219 11.73 6.30 -9.43
N PRO A 220 11.21 6.23 -8.18
CA PRO A 220 10.77 7.41 -7.44
C PRO A 220 11.87 8.47 -7.33
N THR A 221 11.47 9.74 -7.40
CA THR A 221 12.34 10.91 -7.18
C THR A 221 11.73 11.79 -6.08
N LEU A 222 12.49 12.77 -5.57
CA LEU A 222 11.94 13.74 -4.62
C LEU A 222 10.72 14.48 -5.17
N LYS A 223 10.71 14.83 -6.46
CA LYS A 223 9.57 15.49 -7.11
C LYS A 223 8.34 14.57 -7.10
N PHE A 224 8.52 13.31 -7.52
CA PHE A 224 7.47 12.29 -7.50
C PHE A 224 6.82 12.13 -6.12
N LEU A 225 7.64 12.08 -5.06
CA LEU A 225 7.17 11.94 -3.68
C LEU A 225 6.48 13.22 -3.18
N ALA A 226 7.10 14.38 -3.39
CA ALA A 226 6.58 15.67 -2.93
C ALA A 226 5.20 15.97 -3.52
N GLU A 227 4.98 15.68 -4.80
CA GLU A 227 3.68 15.89 -5.46
C GLU A 227 2.59 14.95 -4.91
N ARG A 228 2.93 13.69 -4.61
CA ARG A 228 2.01 12.71 -4.01
C ARG A 228 1.65 13.08 -2.57
N ILE A 229 2.63 13.48 -1.78
CA ILE A 229 2.43 13.97 -0.41
C ILE A 229 1.60 15.26 -0.42
N ALA A 230 1.86 16.18 -1.35
CA ALA A 230 1.07 17.40 -1.52
C ALA A 230 -0.38 17.09 -1.89
N LEU A 231 -0.62 16.12 -2.80
CA LEU A 231 -1.96 15.68 -3.14
C LEU A 231 -2.68 15.04 -1.94
N ALA A 232 -2.01 14.13 -1.22
CA ALA A 232 -2.57 13.48 -0.03
C ALA A 232 -3.00 14.51 1.02
N LYS A 233 -2.14 15.50 1.30
CA LYS A 233 -2.46 16.65 2.17
C LYS A 233 -3.65 17.46 1.66
N LYS A 234 -3.70 17.75 0.35
CA LYS A 234 -4.78 18.53 -0.29
C LYS A 234 -6.14 17.84 -0.17
N VAL A 235 -6.19 16.53 -0.42
CA VAL A 235 -7.44 15.75 -0.35
C VAL A 235 -7.76 15.27 1.06
N LYS A 236 -6.79 15.34 1.99
CA LYS A 236 -6.89 14.89 3.38
C LYS A 236 -7.01 13.37 3.52
N CYS A 237 -6.27 12.63 2.72
CA CYS A 237 -6.04 11.20 2.92
C CYS A 237 -4.64 10.97 3.51
N GLY A 238 -4.37 9.77 4.02
CA GLY A 238 -3.03 9.35 4.39
C GLY A 238 -2.23 8.79 3.22
N ILE A 239 -1.05 8.27 3.52
CA ILE A 239 -0.15 7.58 2.58
C ILE A 239 0.25 6.22 3.15
N ALA A 240 0.59 5.27 2.28
CA ALA A 240 1.11 3.96 2.61
C ALA A 240 2.29 3.65 1.67
N ILE A 241 3.46 3.36 2.22
CA ILE A 241 4.70 3.19 1.45
C ILE A 241 5.01 1.70 1.26
N TRP A 242 5.34 1.31 0.04
CA TRP A 242 5.78 -0.04 -0.32
C TRP A 242 7.16 -0.01 -0.98
N GLU A 243 8.25 -0.46 -0.37
CA GLU A 243 8.43 -0.62 1.08
C GLU A 243 9.69 0.11 1.56
N LEU A 244 9.83 0.26 2.88
CA LEU A 244 10.84 1.12 3.52
C LEU A 244 12.29 0.76 3.18
N GLY A 245 12.58 -0.50 2.84
CA GLY A 245 13.93 -0.97 2.49
C GLY A 245 14.31 -0.81 1.01
N GLN A 246 13.42 -0.30 0.16
CA GLN A 246 13.64 -0.25 -1.29
C GLN A 246 13.96 1.16 -1.82
N GLY A 247 13.69 2.18 -1.00
CA GLY A 247 13.87 3.59 -1.32
C GLY A 247 15.31 4.06 -1.18
N LEU A 248 15.48 5.39 -1.16
CA LEU A 248 16.73 6.06 -0.82
C LEU A 248 16.51 6.85 0.47
N ASP A 249 17.50 6.91 1.36
CA ASP A 249 17.34 7.45 2.72
C ASP A 249 16.76 8.88 2.75
N TYR A 250 17.20 9.74 1.84
CA TYR A 250 16.72 11.12 1.71
C TYR A 250 15.25 11.24 1.23
N PHE A 251 14.57 10.14 0.94
CA PHE A 251 13.11 10.14 0.75
C PHE A 251 12.36 10.41 2.06
N PHE A 252 12.93 9.99 3.20
CA PHE A 252 12.31 10.17 4.52
C PHE A 252 12.26 11.65 4.95
N ASP A 253 13.13 12.50 4.41
CA ASP A 253 13.16 13.95 4.68
C ASP A 253 11.87 14.67 4.21
N LEU A 254 11.05 14.03 3.38
CA LEU A 254 9.78 14.58 2.88
C LEU A 254 8.56 14.21 3.71
N LEU A 255 8.67 13.25 4.62
CA LEU A 255 7.56 12.68 5.42
C LEU A 255 7.34 13.47 6.71
#